data_AF-A0A3C0SU90-F1
#
_entry.id   AF-A0A3C0SU90-F1
#
_cell.length_a   1.000
_cell.length_b   1.000
_cell.length_c   1.000
_cell.angle_alpha   90.00
_cell.angle_beta   90.00
_cell.angle_gamma   90.00
#
_symmetry.space_group_name_H-M   'P 1'
#
loop_
_entity.id
_entity.type
_entity.pdbx_description
1 polymer ?
#
loop_
_entity_poly.entity_id
_entity_poly.type
_entity_poly.pdbx_seq_one_letter_code
_entity_poly.pdbx_strand_id
1 'polypeptide(L)'
;MKKFLFDTMETYLENGLRLITIKKETQIASLNIGVKVGAVCESKNERGISHFIEHMLFKGTVHRDNEKLNGDLENLGGEYNAYTDYMSTVF
;
A
#
# COMPACT_ATOMS: atom_id res chain seq x y z
N MET A 1 4.74 0.96 26.38
CA MET A 1 4.15 2.10 25.65
C MET A 1 4.94 2.27 24.36
N LYS A 2 4.35 2.03 23.18
CA LYS A 2 5.08 2.15 21.90
C LYS A 2 5.34 3.64 21.65
N LYS A 3 6.60 4.07 21.82
CA LYS A 3 7.00 5.45 21.58
C LYS A 3 7.33 5.56 20.10
N PHE A 4 6.43 6.13 19.32
CA PHE A 4 6.73 6.43 17.92
C PHE A 4 7.76 7.56 17.86
N LEU A 5 8.64 7.50 16.85
CA LEU A 5 9.71 8.48 16.65
C LEU A 5 9.16 9.85 16.20
N PHE A 6 7.91 9.91 15.77
CA PHE A 6 7.24 11.07 15.21
C PHE A 6 5.93 11.37 15.95
N ASP A 7 5.44 12.60 15.79
CA ASP A 7 4.10 12.99 16.27
C ASP A 7 3.03 12.36 15.35
N THR A 8 2.53 11.21 15.79
CA THR A 8 1.56 10.39 15.05
C THR A 8 0.16 10.56 15.61
N MET A 9 -0.82 10.76 14.73
CA MET A 9 -2.24 10.64 15.06
C MET A 9 -2.78 9.30 14.56
N GLU A 10 -3.44 8.55 15.45
CA GLU A 10 -4.10 7.28 15.11
C GLU A 10 -5.61 7.44 15.17
N THR A 11 -6.29 6.99 14.11
CA THR A 11 -7.76 6.95 14.02
C THR A 11 -8.20 5.59 13.49
N TYR A 12 -9.30 5.05 14.00
CA TYR A 12 -9.93 3.85 13.46
C TYR A 12 -11.20 4.26 12.70
N LEU A 13 -11.33 3.80 11.47
CA LEU A 13 -12.56 3.96 10.69
C LEU A 13 -13.63 3.00 11.19
N GLU A 14 -14.89 3.25 10.82
CA GLU A 14 -16.03 2.40 11.22
C GLU A 14 -15.86 0.93 10.82
N ASN A 15 -15.16 0.67 9.70
CA ASN A 15 -14.85 -0.68 9.24
C ASN A 15 -13.63 -1.32 9.94
N GLY A 16 -13.05 -0.66 10.94
CA GLY A 16 -11.90 -1.13 11.70
C GLY A 16 -10.54 -0.86 11.05
N LEU A 17 -10.48 -0.20 9.88
CA LEU A 17 -9.21 0.18 9.27
C LEU A 17 -8.49 1.19 10.15
N ARG A 18 -7.23 0.89 10.49
CA ARG A 18 -6.37 1.78 11.27
C ARG A 18 -5.66 2.77 10.35
N LEU A 19 -5.97 4.05 10.51
CA LEU A 19 -5.29 5.16 9.85
C LEU A 19 -4.24 5.75 10.80
N ILE A 20 -3.00 5.86 10.32
CA ILE A 20 -1.91 6.53 11.03
C ILE A 20 -1.44 7.68 10.15
N THR A 21 -1.46 8.90 10.69
CA THR A 21 -1.00 10.09 9.97
C THR A 21 0.12 10.78 10.73
N ILE A 22 1.09 11.31 9.98
CA ILE A 22 2.14 12.20 10.49
C ILE A 22 2.06 13.49 9.69
N LYS A 23 1.70 14.60 10.34
CA LYS A 23 1.65 15.90 9.66
C LYS A 23 3.06 16.43 9.43
N LYS A 24 3.31 16.97 8.24
CA LYS A 24 4.55 17.66 7.85
C LYS A 24 4.19 18.95 7.10
N GLU A 25 4.97 20.00 7.30
CA GLU A 25 4.79 21.29 6.62
C GLU A 25 5.49 21.24 5.24
N THR A 26 4.87 20.51 4.30
CA THR A 26 5.35 20.34 2.92
C THR A 26 4.17 20.19 1.96
N GLN A 27 4.42 20.35 0.66
CA GLN A 27 3.42 20.19 -0.39
C GLN A 27 3.36 18.76 -0.97
N ILE A 28 4.29 17.88 -0.56
CA ILE A 28 4.29 16.48 -0.96
C ILE A 28 3.72 15.59 0.15
N ALA A 29 3.10 14.48 -0.24
CA ALA A 29 2.60 13.49 0.69
C ALA A 29 2.99 12.09 0.22
N SER A 30 3.03 11.14 1.15
CA SER A 30 3.14 9.71 0.86
C SER A 30 2.00 8.99 1.57
N LEU A 31 1.32 8.12 0.84
CA LEU A 31 0.29 7.23 1.36
C LEU A 31 0.79 5.80 1.21
N ASN A 32 0.55 4.99 2.24
CA ASN A 32 0.86 3.57 2.19
C ASN A 32 -0.37 2.81 2.70
N ILE A 33 -0.77 1.76 1.99
CA ILE A 33 -1.88 0.88 2.36
C ILE A 33 -1.30 -0.51 2.61
N GLY A 34 -1.22 -0.88 3.89
CA GLY A 34 -0.70 -2.17 4.32
C GLY A 34 -1.81 -3.17 4.61
N VAL A 35 -1.69 -4.36 4.01
CA VAL A 35 -2.50 -5.52 4.32
C VAL A 35 -1.67 -6.49 5.14
N LYS A 36 -2.23 -7.02 6.24
CA LYS A 36 -1.57 -8.01 7.11
C LYS A 36 -1.61 -9.42 6.51
N VAL A 37 -1.18 -9.53 5.26
CA VAL A 37 -1.07 -10.78 4.50
C VAL A 37 0.26 -10.71 3.76
N GLY A 38 1.02 -11.79 3.79
CA GLY A 38 2.28 -11.91 3.06
C GLY A 38 2.61 -13.38 2.82
N ALA A 39 3.84 -13.69 2.43
CA ALA A 39 4.25 -15.05 2.06
C ALA A 39 3.99 -16.11 3.16
N VAL A 40 3.97 -15.72 4.44
CA VAL A 40 3.69 -16.63 5.58
C VAL A 40 2.24 -17.13 5.60
N CYS A 41 1.32 -16.40 4.98
CA CYS A 41 -0.11 -16.70 4.96
C CYS A 41 -0.47 -17.68 3.84
N GLU A 42 0.47 -18.02 2.96
CA GLU A 42 0.23 -18.83 1.77
C GLU A 42 0.17 -20.31 2.11
N SER A 43 -0.80 -21.03 1.52
CA SER A 43 -0.77 -22.49 1.57
C SER A 43 0.34 -23.04 0.65
N LYS A 44 0.68 -24.32 0.82
CA LYS A 44 1.74 -24.96 0.03
C LYS A 44 1.49 -24.87 -1.49
N ASN A 45 0.23 -24.88 -1.91
CA ASN A 45 -0.17 -24.86 -3.31
C ASN A 45 -0.32 -23.44 -3.88
N GLU A 46 -0.21 -22.41 -3.04
CA GLU A 46 -0.39 -21.00 -3.41
C GLU A 46 0.90 -20.19 -3.24
N ARG A 47 2.05 -20.86 -3.03
CA ARG A 47 3.32 -20.17 -2.78
C ARG A 47 3.65 -19.18 -3.90
N GLY A 48 3.90 -17.94 -3.52
CA GLY A 48 4.14 -16.81 -4.40
C GLY A 48 2.88 -16.03 -4.80
N ILE A 49 1.68 -16.45 -4.39
CA ILE A 49 0.43 -15.77 -4.76
C ILE A 49 0.37 -14.33 -4.26
N SER A 50 0.93 -14.02 -3.09
CA SER A 50 0.89 -12.67 -2.52
C SER A 50 1.71 -11.71 -3.39
N HIS A 51 2.94 -12.11 -3.72
CA HIS A 51 3.79 -11.36 -4.63
C HIS A 51 3.23 -11.34 -6.06
N PHE A 52 2.61 -12.42 -6.52
CA PHE A 52 1.95 -12.43 -7.82
C PHE A 52 0.79 -11.42 -7.88
N ILE A 53 -0.07 -11.39 -6.86
CA ILE A 53 -1.18 -10.42 -6.75
C ILE A 53 -0.65 -8.99 -6.70
N GLU A 54 0.43 -8.73 -5.96
CA GLU A 54 1.09 -7.43 -5.93
C GLU A 54 1.41 -6.92 -7.34
N HIS A 55 2.09 -7.73 -8.17
CA HIS A 55 2.39 -7.36 -9.57
C HIS A 55 1.14 -7.17 -10.41
N MET A 56 0.12 -8.01 -10.21
CA MET A 56 -1.11 -7.97 -10.99
C MET A 56 -1.93 -6.70 -10.73
N LEU A 57 -1.86 -6.14 -9.52
CA LEU A 57 -2.57 -4.89 -9.20
C LEU A 57 -2.04 -3.68 -9.98
N PHE A 58 -0.80 -3.74 -10.48
CA PHE A 58 -0.25 -2.72 -11.37
C PHE A 58 -0.64 -2.91 -12.84
N LYS A 59 -1.33 -3.98 -13.22
CA LYS A 59 -1.68 -4.22 -14.64
C LYS A 59 -2.99 -3.57 -15.07
N GLY A 60 -3.65 -2.88 -14.16
CA GLY A 60 -4.89 -2.17 -14.42
C GLY A 60 -6.03 -2.65 -13.52
N THR A 61 -7.10 -1.87 -13.53
CA THR A 61 -8.34 -2.10 -12.80
C THR A 61 -9.48 -2.29 -13.79
N VAL A 62 -10.67 -2.61 -13.30
CA VAL A 62 -11.89 -2.69 -14.12
C VAL A 62 -12.19 -1.37 -14.87
N HIS A 63 -11.70 -0.24 -14.38
CA HIS A 63 -12.03 1.09 -14.92
C HIS A 63 -10.87 1.85 -15.57
N ARG A 64 -9.62 1.42 -15.33
CA ARG A 64 -8.41 2.10 -15.83
C ARG A 64 -7.33 1.07 -16.13
N ASP A 65 -6.79 1.09 -17.34
CA ASP A 65 -5.62 0.28 -17.69
C ASP A 65 -4.33 0.86 -17.07
N ASN A 66 -3.25 0.09 -17.19
CA ASN A 66 -1.93 0.45 -16.67
C ASN A 66 -1.36 1.73 -17.32
N GLU A 67 -1.53 1.92 -18.63
CA GLU A 67 -1.00 3.10 -19.33
C GLU A 67 -1.63 4.39 -18.80
N LYS A 68 -2.96 4.38 -18.62
CA LYS A 68 -3.68 5.50 -18.04
C LYS A 68 -3.30 5.76 -16.59
N LEU A 69 -3.13 4.72 -15.78
CA LEU A 69 -2.72 4.86 -14.38
C LEU A 69 -1.32 5.49 -14.25
N ASN A 70 -0.34 5.01 -15.03
CA ASN A 70 1.00 5.61 -15.02
C ASN A 70 0.98 7.04 -15.56
N GLY A 71 0.30 7.28 -16.69
CA GLY A 71 0.24 8.61 -17.29
C GLY A 71 -0.40 9.66 -16.38
N ASP A 72 -1.51 9.31 -15.71
CA ASP A 72 -2.16 10.22 -14.77
C ASP A 72 -1.24 10.58 -13.59
N LEU A 73 -0.44 9.62 -13.10
CA LEU A 73 0.46 9.84 -11.97
C LEU A 73 1.73 10.61 -12.36
N GLU A 74 2.34 10.27 -13.50
CA GLU A 74 3.50 10.97 -14.05
C GLU A 74 3.18 12.44 -14.35
N ASN A 75 2.00 12.72 -14.89
CA ASN A 75 1.54 14.10 -15.15
C ASN A 75 1.43 14.94 -13.87
N LEU A 76 1.22 14.30 -12.71
CA LEU A 76 1.22 14.95 -11.39
C LEU A 76 2.61 15.00 -10.74
N GLY A 77 3.63 14.41 -11.38
CA GLY A 77 4.97 14.26 -10.82
C GLY A 77 5.05 13.25 -9.67
N GLY A 78 4.09 12.33 -9.60
CA GLY A 78 4.02 11.29 -8.58
C GLY A 78 4.66 9.98 -9.03
N GLU A 79 4.85 9.09 -8.05
CA GLU A 79 5.21 7.69 -8.27
C GLU A 79 4.45 6.81 -7.27
N TYR A 80 4.30 5.52 -7.58
CA TYR A 80 3.84 4.51 -6.65
C TYR A 80 4.83 3.35 -6.60
N ASN A 81 4.72 2.54 -5.56
CA ASN A 81 5.49 1.32 -5.44
C ASN A 81 4.70 0.32 -4.57
N ALA A 82 5.16 -0.92 -4.53
CA ALA A 82 4.65 -1.89 -3.58
C ALA A 82 5.75 -2.86 -3.16
N TYR A 83 5.48 -3.61 -2.10
CA TYR A 83 6.28 -4.76 -1.75
C TYR A 83 5.44 -5.81 -1.02
N THR A 84 5.88 -7.06 -1.15
CA THR A 84 5.39 -8.20 -0.39
C THR A 84 6.54 -8.76 0.44
N ASP A 85 6.31 -8.84 1.74
CA ASP A 85 7.18 -9.50 2.71
C ASP A 85 6.47 -10.76 3.26
N TYR A 86 7.08 -11.44 4.22
CA TYR A 86 6.50 -12.60 4.86
C TYR A 86 5.17 -12.29 5.56
N MET A 87 5.06 -11.14 6.24
CA MET A 87 3.91 -10.82 7.10
C MET A 87 2.94 -9.80 6.51
N SER A 88 3.32 -9.15 5.41
CA SER A 88 2.57 -8.00 4.89
C SER A 88 2.84 -7.76 3.41
N THR A 89 1.83 -7.22 2.74
CA THR A 89 1.92 -6.62 1.41
C THR A 89 1.48 -5.17 1.55
N VAL A 90 2.25 -4.26 1.00
CA VAL A 90 2.04 -2.81 1.09
C VAL A 90 2.07 -2.19 -0.29
N PHE A 91 1.16 -1.26 -0.53
CA PHE A 91 1.00 -0.46 -1.75
C PHE A 91 1.07 1.03 -1.42
#